data_AF-A0A067GQS0-F1
#
_entry.id   AF-A0A067GQS0-F1
#
_cell.length_a   1.000
_cell.length_b   1.000
_cell.length_c   1.000
_cell.angle_alpha   90.00
_cell.angle_beta   90.00
_cell.angle_gamma   90.00
#
_symmetry.space_group_name_H-M   'P 1'
#
loop_
_entity.id
_entity.type
_entity.pdbx_description
1 polymer ?
#
loop_
_entity_poly.entity_id
_entity_poly.type
_entity_poly.pdbx_seq_one_letter_code
_entity_poly.pdbx_strand_id
1 'polypeptide(L)'
;MGRGKFKGKPTGQRQFSTPEDILAGTSRRPRTFKREQAEHVEEVSEDEAAGEESGEESGEELEEKSERRKGTQGLIEINNPNLVKAKNLKAKDVDFGKTTELSRREREELEKQRAHERYMQLQEQGKTEKARLDLGE
;
A
#
# COMPACT_ATOMS: atom_id res chain seq x y z
N MET A 1 -34.62 -28.67 -42.77
CA MET A 1 -33.62 -28.49 -41.68
C MET A 1 -34.33 -27.82 -40.50
N GLY A 2 -34.73 -28.58 -39.49
CA GLY A 2 -35.50 -28.05 -38.37
C GLY A 2 -34.62 -27.23 -37.43
N ARG A 3 -34.81 -25.90 -37.38
CA ARG A 3 -34.13 -25.05 -36.39
C ARG A 3 -34.89 -25.13 -35.06
N GLY A 4 -34.29 -25.79 -34.07
CA GLY A 4 -34.82 -25.87 -32.72
C GLY A 4 -34.98 -24.49 -32.08
N LYS A 5 -36.11 -24.26 -31.41
CA LYS A 5 -36.39 -23.03 -30.65
C LYS A 5 -35.52 -23.02 -29.39
N PHE A 6 -34.40 -22.30 -29.42
CA PHE A 6 -33.57 -22.09 -28.23
C PHE A 6 -34.33 -21.21 -27.23
N LYS A 7 -34.88 -21.81 -26.18
CA LYS A 7 -35.41 -21.05 -25.04
C LYS A 7 -34.21 -20.53 -24.24
N GLY A 8 -33.82 -19.29 -24.48
CA GLY A 8 -32.80 -18.60 -23.68
C GLY A 8 -33.26 -18.60 -22.22
N LYS A 9 -32.54 -19.32 -21.36
CA LYS A 9 -32.77 -19.24 -19.91
C LYS A 9 -32.53 -17.78 -19.50
N PRO A 10 -33.32 -17.20 -18.59
CA PRO A 10 -33.03 -15.87 -18.09
C PRO A 10 -31.64 -15.90 -17.48
N THR A 11 -30.68 -15.22 -18.10
CA THR A 11 -29.35 -15.02 -17.53
C THR A 11 -29.56 -14.17 -16.29
N GLY A 12 -29.66 -14.82 -15.15
CA GLY A 12 -29.87 -14.17 -13.86
C GLY A 12 -28.85 -13.07 -13.67
N GLN A 13 -29.32 -11.88 -13.30
CA GLN A 13 -28.43 -10.76 -13.01
C GLN A 13 -27.48 -11.14 -11.88
N ARG A 14 -26.17 -11.04 -12.14
CA ARG A 14 -25.14 -11.25 -11.13
C ARG A 14 -25.04 -10.00 -10.26
N GLN A 15 -25.29 -10.16 -8.96
CA GLN A 15 -25.08 -9.11 -7.97
C GLN A 15 -23.63 -9.20 -7.48
N PHE A 16 -22.86 -8.13 -7.64
CA PHE A 16 -21.50 -8.02 -7.10
C PHE A 16 -21.55 -7.27 -5.77
N SER A 17 -20.73 -7.68 -4.80
CA SER A 17 -20.60 -6.98 -3.52
C SER A 17 -19.90 -5.64 -3.72
N THR A 18 -20.45 -4.56 -3.17
CA THR A 18 -19.80 -3.25 -3.11
C THR A 18 -18.76 -3.21 -1.97
N PRO A 19 -17.78 -2.29 -1.98
CA PRO A 19 -16.83 -2.16 -0.87
C PRO A 19 -17.53 -1.84 0.46
N GLU A 20 -18.60 -1.06 0.44
CA GLU A 20 -19.41 -0.76 1.63
C GLU A 20 -20.10 -2.03 2.18
N ASP A 21 -20.63 -2.90 1.33
CA ASP A 21 -21.21 -4.19 1.74
C ASP A 21 -20.16 -5.15 2.34
N ILE A 22 -18.92 -5.04 1.87
CA ILE A 22 -17.80 -5.81 2.40
C ILE A 22 -17.48 -5.31 3.82
N LEU A 23 -17.39 -4.00 4.03
CA LEU A 23 -17.12 -3.41 5.35
C LEU A 23 -18.27 -3.68 6.35
N ALA A 24 -19.51 -3.54 5.92
CA ALA A 24 -20.70 -3.83 6.72
C ALA A 24 -20.89 -5.34 7.01
N GLY A 25 -20.11 -6.21 6.38
CA GLY A 25 -20.18 -7.65 6.57
C GLY A 25 -21.45 -8.32 6.04
N THR A 26 -22.26 -7.59 5.26
CA THR A 26 -23.49 -8.05 4.59
C THR A 26 -23.21 -8.76 3.26
N SER A 27 -21.95 -8.76 2.82
CA SER A 27 -21.53 -9.39 1.57
C SER A 27 -21.87 -10.90 1.53
N ARG A 28 -22.30 -11.38 0.36
CA ARG A 28 -22.59 -12.81 0.10
C ARG A 28 -21.32 -13.69 0.00
N ARG A 29 -20.13 -13.11 0.17
CA ARG A 29 -18.84 -13.82 0.07
C ARG A 29 -18.56 -14.51 1.41
N PRO A 30 -18.05 -15.75 1.42
CA PRO A 30 -17.74 -16.44 2.66
C PRO A 30 -16.65 -15.71 3.44
N ARG A 31 -16.80 -15.65 4.77
CA ARG A 31 -15.84 -15.00 5.68
C ARG A 31 -14.43 -15.59 5.60
N THR A 32 -14.29 -16.82 5.13
CA THR A 32 -12.99 -17.48 4.91
C THR A 32 -12.19 -16.86 3.77
N PHE A 33 -12.85 -16.28 2.75
CA PHE A 33 -12.15 -15.59 1.66
C PHE A 33 -11.54 -14.27 2.11
N LYS A 34 -12.17 -13.62 3.10
CA LYS A 34 -11.53 -12.50 3.80
C LYS A 34 -10.39 -12.96 4.69
N ARG A 35 -10.30 -14.22 5.09
CA ARG A 35 -9.23 -14.66 6.01
C ARG A 35 -7.89 -14.68 5.30
N GLU A 36 -7.81 -15.14 4.06
CA GLU A 36 -6.57 -15.06 3.28
C GLU A 36 -6.22 -13.62 2.88
N GLN A 37 -7.21 -12.78 2.57
CA GLN A 37 -6.97 -11.37 2.25
C GLN A 37 -6.72 -10.51 3.49
N ALA A 38 -7.31 -10.83 4.63
CA ALA A 38 -7.08 -10.15 5.90
C ALA A 38 -5.85 -10.71 6.59
N GLU A 39 -5.46 -11.98 6.41
CA GLU A 39 -4.12 -12.47 6.77
C GLU A 39 -3.07 -11.86 5.86
N HIS A 40 -3.34 -11.65 4.56
CA HIS A 40 -2.40 -10.94 3.69
C HIS A 40 -2.42 -9.41 3.92
N VAL A 41 -3.54 -8.81 4.32
CA VAL A 41 -3.63 -7.39 4.68
C VAL A 41 -3.13 -7.17 6.09
N GLU A 42 -3.33 -8.11 7.02
CA GLU A 42 -2.70 -8.10 8.35
C GLU A 42 -1.22 -8.41 8.22
N GLU A 43 -0.77 -9.40 7.46
CA GLU A 43 0.66 -9.66 7.18
C GLU A 43 1.29 -8.46 6.46
N VAL A 44 0.61 -7.81 5.52
CA VAL A 44 1.10 -6.56 4.90
C VAL A 44 1.00 -5.36 5.84
N SER A 45 -0.01 -5.27 6.71
CA SER A 45 -0.14 -4.17 7.68
C SER A 45 0.75 -4.35 8.91
N GLU A 46 1.09 -5.59 9.24
CA GLU A 46 2.06 -6.00 10.25
C GLU A 46 3.47 -5.92 9.67
N ASP A 47 3.71 -6.18 8.38
CA ASP A 47 4.99 -5.83 7.72
C ASP A 47 5.15 -4.30 7.58
N GLU A 48 4.07 -3.56 7.30
CA GLU A 48 4.10 -2.09 7.23
C GLU A 48 4.16 -1.44 8.63
N ALA A 49 3.57 -2.03 9.67
CA ALA A 49 3.66 -1.56 11.05
C ALA A 49 4.97 -2.03 11.74
N ALA A 50 5.40 -3.28 11.54
CA ALA A 50 6.71 -3.77 11.99
C ALA A 50 7.86 -3.17 11.19
N GLY A 51 7.60 -2.65 9.99
CA GLY A 51 8.51 -1.81 9.22
C GLY A 51 8.81 -0.46 9.88
N GLU A 52 7.95 0.01 10.81
CA GLU A 52 8.18 1.23 11.58
C GLU A 52 8.55 0.98 13.07
N GLU A 53 8.31 -0.21 13.65
CA GLU A 53 8.59 -0.45 15.08
C GLU A 53 9.45 -1.68 15.44
N SER A 54 9.89 -2.51 14.49
CA SER A 54 10.72 -3.69 14.78
C SER A 54 12.12 -3.59 14.17
N GLY A 55 12.84 -2.57 14.64
CA GLY A 55 14.22 -2.28 14.23
C GLY A 55 15.26 -2.51 15.32
N GLU A 56 15.03 -3.37 16.32
CA GLU A 56 16.07 -3.66 17.32
C GLU A 56 15.82 -4.95 18.12
N GLU A 57 16.10 -6.12 17.53
CA GLU A 57 16.72 -7.27 18.22
C GLU A 57 17.13 -8.34 17.18
N SER A 58 18.26 -8.15 16.51
CA SER A 58 19.14 -9.28 16.18
C SER A 58 20.52 -8.74 15.84
N GLY A 59 21.21 -8.36 16.90
CA GLY A 59 22.63 -8.04 16.91
C GLY A 59 23.37 -9.12 17.68
N GLU A 60 23.11 -10.39 17.38
CA GLU A 60 23.89 -11.49 17.94
C GLU A 60 24.87 -11.96 16.86
N GLU A 61 26.11 -11.53 17.08
CA GLU A 61 27.31 -12.34 16.94
C GLU A 61 27.33 -13.33 15.77
N LEU A 62 28.20 -13.03 14.80
CA LEU A 62 28.58 -13.94 13.74
C LEU A 62 29.32 -15.14 14.37
N GLU A 63 28.58 -16.07 14.96
CA GLU A 63 28.98 -17.44 15.21
C GLU A 63 27.74 -18.28 15.59
N GLU A 64 27.51 -19.32 14.78
CA GLU A 64 26.60 -20.43 15.03
C GLU A 64 25.07 -20.21 14.92
N LYS A 65 24.55 -20.68 13.77
CA LYS A 65 23.21 -21.31 13.60
C LYS A 65 21.98 -20.39 13.72
N SER A 66 21.46 -20.08 12.53
CA SER A 66 20.02 -20.05 12.22
C SER A 66 19.15 -18.96 12.87
N GLU A 67 19.33 -17.71 12.46
CA GLU A 67 18.15 -16.90 12.15
C GLU A 67 17.37 -17.65 11.05
N ARG A 68 16.10 -17.99 11.31
CA ARG A 68 15.29 -18.87 10.44
C ARG A 68 14.98 -18.18 9.12
N ARG A 69 15.95 -18.13 8.21
CA ARG A 69 15.76 -17.70 6.83
C ARG A 69 14.69 -18.60 6.22
N LYS A 70 13.65 -18.00 5.64
CA LYS A 70 12.47 -18.73 5.20
C LYS A 70 12.86 -19.61 4.01
N GLY A 71 12.55 -20.91 4.08
CA GLY A 71 12.80 -21.86 3.00
C GLY A 71 14.28 -22.06 2.67
N THR A 72 14.66 -21.88 1.40
CA THR A 72 16.00 -22.22 0.87
C THR A 72 17.00 -21.06 0.90
N GLN A 73 16.62 -19.90 1.43
CA GLN A 73 17.44 -18.68 1.47
C GLN A 73 18.77 -18.83 2.26
N GLY A 74 18.89 -19.85 3.11
CA GLY A 74 20.13 -20.20 3.81
C GLY A 74 21.07 -21.14 3.05
N LEU A 75 20.57 -21.83 2.00
CA LEU A 75 21.32 -22.84 1.23
C LEU A 75 22.07 -22.24 0.02
N ILE A 76 21.66 -21.06 -0.43
CA ILE A 76 22.21 -20.43 -1.63
C ILE A 76 23.31 -19.43 -1.23
N GLU A 77 24.51 -19.63 -1.76
CA GLU A 77 25.64 -18.71 -1.60
C GLU A 77 25.46 -17.46 -2.49
N ILE A 78 25.31 -16.29 -1.87
CA ILE A 78 25.16 -15.02 -2.60
C ILE A 78 26.54 -14.44 -2.91
N ASN A 79 27.07 -14.69 -4.11
CA ASN A 79 28.34 -14.12 -4.61
C ASN A 79 28.12 -12.84 -5.44
N ASN A 80 27.39 -11.87 -4.91
CA ASN A 80 27.18 -10.58 -5.59
C ASN A 80 28.24 -9.56 -5.10
N PRO A 81 29.21 -9.15 -5.93
CA PRO A 81 30.27 -8.23 -5.53
C PRO A 81 29.75 -6.81 -5.20
N ASN A 82 28.55 -6.45 -5.64
CA ASN A 82 27.89 -5.18 -5.32
C ASN A 82 26.89 -5.31 -4.17
N LEU A 83 26.84 -6.45 -3.46
CA LEU A 83 25.94 -6.62 -2.32
C LEU A 83 26.40 -5.74 -1.15
N VAL A 84 25.78 -4.57 -1.04
CA VAL A 84 25.99 -3.69 0.11
C VAL A 84 25.30 -4.31 1.32
N LYS A 85 26.09 -4.74 2.30
CA LYS A 85 25.56 -5.22 3.60
C LYS A 85 24.91 -4.04 4.33
N ALA A 86 23.71 -4.24 4.86
CA ALA A 86 23.07 -3.25 5.71
C ALA A 86 23.98 -2.93 6.91
N LYS A 87 24.14 -1.64 7.21
CA LYS A 87 24.86 -1.17 8.40
C LYS A 87 23.83 -0.74 9.42
N ASN A 88 23.92 -1.26 10.64
CA ASN A 88 23.08 -0.83 11.74
C ASN A 88 23.55 0.57 12.19
N LEU A 89 22.84 1.61 11.79
CA LEU A 89 23.08 2.98 12.23
C LEU A 89 22.27 3.24 13.49
N LYS A 90 22.91 3.81 14.51
CA LYS A 90 22.23 4.19 15.75
C LYS A 90 21.41 5.45 15.51
N ALA A 91 20.24 5.55 16.13
CA ALA A 91 19.34 6.71 15.99
C ALA A 91 20.00 8.08 16.29
N LYS A 92 21.07 8.09 17.09
CA LYS A 92 21.84 9.31 17.42
C LYS A 92 22.71 9.84 16.28
N ASP A 93 23.09 8.98 15.35
CA ASP A 93 23.98 9.30 14.23
C ASP A 93 23.20 9.58 12.93
N VAL A 94 21.86 9.63 13.01
CA VAL A 94 20.98 9.94 11.88
C VAL A 94 20.85 11.46 11.75
N ASP A 95 21.42 12.00 10.67
CA ASP A 95 21.33 13.43 10.33
C ASP A 95 19.93 13.79 9.78
N PHE A 96 18.98 14.16 10.65
CA PHE A 96 17.65 14.64 10.23
C PHE A 96 17.68 15.96 9.43
N GLY A 97 18.82 16.67 9.44
CA GLY A 97 19.02 17.92 8.69
C GLY A 97 19.31 17.71 7.20
N LYS A 98 19.61 16.48 6.77
CA LYS A 98 19.73 16.14 5.36
C LYS A 98 18.35 15.65 4.91
N THR A 99 17.55 16.54 4.34
CA THR A 99 16.41 16.08 3.54
C THR A 99 16.99 15.12 2.51
N THR A 100 16.53 13.86 2.51
CA THR A 100 16.80 12.93 1.42
C THR A 100 16.59 13.72 0.14
N GLU A 101 17.60 13.75 -0.74
CA GLU A 101 17.51 14.53 -1.96
C GLU A 101 16.38 13.92 -2.79
N LEU A 102 15.15 14.44 -2.61
CA LEU A 102 13.95 13.87 -3.18
C LEU A 102 14.20 13.68 -4.67
N SER A 103 13.90 12.49 -5.15
CA SER A 103 14.04 12.16 -6.56
C SER A 103 13.24 13.18 -7.38
N ARG A 104 13.65 13.45 -8.62
CA ARG A 104 12.93 14.42 -9.48
C ARG A 104 11.43 14.15 -9.52
N ARG A 105 11.05 12.86 -9.53
CA ARG A 105 9.65 12.41 -9.49
C ARG A 105 8.93 12.80 -8.21
N GLU A 106 9.56 12.57 -7.06
CA GLU A 106 8.99 12.88 -5.75
C GLU A 106 8.81 14.39 -5.55
N ARG A 107 9.72 15.21 -6.09
CA ARG A 107 9.58 16.68 -6.06
C ARG A 107 8.38 17.15 -6.85
N GLU A 108 8.21 16.63 -8.07
CA GLU A 108 7.07 16.98 -8.93
C GLU A 108 5.74 16.50 -8.34
N GLU A 109 5.72 15.31 -7.71
CA GLU A 109 4.53 14.78 -7.05
C GLU A 109 4.12 15.62 -5.82
N LEU A 110 5.07 16.02 -4.98
CA LEU A 110 4.79 16.93 -3.85
C LEU A 110 4.34 18.30 -4.31
N GLU A 111 4.93 18.85 -5.38
CA GLU A 111 4.50 20.12 -5.94
C GLU A 111 3.08 20.04 -6.49
N LYS A 112 2.74 18.95 -7.18
CA LYS A 112 1.39 18.68 -7.68
C LYS A 112 0.37 18.57 -6.55
N GLN A 113 0.71 17.88 -5.46
CA GLN A 113 -0.14 17.80 -4.27
C GLN A 113 -0.35 19.17 -3.64
N ARG A 114 0.74 19.92 -3.40
CA ARG A 114 0.67 21.29 -2.84
C ARG A 114 -0.14 22.24 -3.71
N ALA A 115 -0.01 22.14 -5.04
CA ALA A 115 -0.78 22.94 -5.98
C ALA A 115 -2.27 22.62 -5.92
N HIS A 116 -2.62 21.33 -5.83
CA HIS A 116 -4.00 20.88 -5.68
C HIS A 116 -4.61 21.37 -4.35
N GLU A 117 -3.90 21.20 -3.24
CA GLU A 117 -4.33 21.68 -1.93
C GLU A 117 -4.54 23.21 -1.93
N ARG A 118 -3.60 23.96 -2.50
CA ARG A 118 -3.72 25.41 -2.62
C ARG A 118 -4.93 25.81 -3.46
N TYR A 119 -5.18 25.10 -4.56
CA TYR A 119 -6.35 25.35 -5.39
C TYR A 119 -7.65 25.11 -4.62
N MET A 120 -7.74 23.99 -3.88
CA MET A 120 -8.89 23.67 -3.03
C MET A 120 -9.09 24.74 -1.93
N GLN A 121 -8.02 25.14 -1.25
CA GLN A 121 -8.08 26.22 -0.25
C GLN A 121 -8.57 27.54 -0.84
N LEU A 122 -8.11 27.91 -2.05
CA LEU A 122 -8.57 29.13 -2.72
C LEU A 122 -10.04 29.04 -3.14
N GLN A 123 -10.51 27.84 -3.50
CA GLN A 123 -11.90 27.60 -3.84
C GLN A 123 -12.80 27.70 -2.60
N GLU A 124 -12.41 27.10 -1.49
CA GLU A 124 -13.09 27.25 -0.19
C GLU A 124 -13.13 28.71 0.27
N GLN A 125 -12.05 29.46 0.02
CA GLN A 125 -11.98 30.89 0.35
C GLN A 125 -12.79 31.80 -0.59
N GLY A 126 -13.46 31.26 -1.61
CA GLY A 126 -14.20 32.09 -2.57
C GLY A 126 -13.30 32.94 -3.48
N LYS A 127 -12.01 32.64 -3.56
CA LYS A 127 -11.03 33.44 -4.33
C LYS A 127 -10.90 32.98 -5.78
N THR A 128 -11.35 31.76 -6.09
CA THR A 128 -11.41 31.29 -7.48
C THR A 128 -12.65 31.85 -8.17
N GLU A 129 -12.56 32.11 -9.47
CA GLU A 129 -13.68 32.64 -10.26
C GLU A 129 -14.92 31.74 -10.18
N LYS A 130 -14.70 30.42 -10.17
CA LYS A 130 -15.78 29.42 -9.97
C LYS A 130 -16.47 29.60 -8.63
N ALA A 131 -15.70 29.73 -7.56
CA ALA A 131 -16.29 29.91 -6.24
C ALA A 131 -17.01 31.26 -6.11
N ARG A 132 -16.53 32.33 -6.77
CA ARG A 132 -17.24 33.62 -6.81
C ARG A 132 -18.58 33.52 -7.54
N LEU A 133 -18.59 32.87 -8.70
CA LEU A 133 -19.82 32.62 -9.46
C LEU A 133 -20.83 31.76 -8.68
N ASP A 134 -20.35 30.72 -7.98
CA ASP A 134 -21.20 29.85 -7.14
C ASP A 134 -21.76 30.59 -5.91
N LEU A 135 -21.00 31.56 -5.36
CA LEU A 135 -21.45 32.44 -4.28
C LEU A 135 -22.42 33.54 -4.75
N GLY A 136 -22.55 33.74 -6.07
CA GLY A 136 -23.49 34.69 -6.66
C GLY A 136 -23.05 36.16 -6.57
N GLU A 137 -21.74 36.42 -6.44
CA GLU A 137 -21.17 37.77 -6.62
C GLU A 137 -21.04 38.18 -8.10
#